data_AF-A0A6M5JK19-F1
#
_entry.id   AF-A0A6M5JK19-F1
#
_cell.length_a   1.000
_cell.length_b   1.000
_cell.length_c   1.000
_cell.angle_alpha   90.00
_cell.angle_beta   90.00
_cell.angle_gamma   90.00
#
_symmetry.space_group_name_H-M   'P 1'
#
loop_
_entity.id
_entity.type
_entity.pdbx_description
1 polymer ?
#
loop_
_entity_poly.entity_id
_entity_poly.type
_entity_poly.pdbx_seq_one_letter_code
_entity_poly.pdbx_strand_id
1 'polypeptide(L)' 'MAQGVQAEPFARWLIEQKARRDWIAELAKAAAADRGFPKNGSPDDVRKRLQALGADGDAFEQVDDAELAWMAAQEEVA' A
#
# COMPACT_ATOMS: atom_id res chain seq x y z
N MET A 1 13.73 6.44 24.84
CA MET A 1 13.36 5.23 24.08
C MET A 1 13.48 5.60 22.61
N ALA A 2 14.46 5.05 21.91
CA ALA A 2 14.76 5.41 20.53
C ALA A 2 13.66 4.85 19.62
N GLN A 3 12.79 5.72 19.12
CA GLN A 3 11.93 5.40 17.99
C GLN A 3 12.83 5.50 16.76
N GLY A 4 13.49 4.41 16.39
CA GLY A 4 14.16 4.32 15.10
C GLY A 4 13.12 4.59 14.02
N VAL A 5 13.43 5.52 13.13
CA VAL A 5 12.71 5.81 11.89
C VAL A 5 12.73 4.56 11.00
N GLN A 6 11.95 3.55 11.37
CA GLN A 6 11.71 2.42 10.50
C GLN A 6 10.58 2.84 9.58
N ALA A 7 10.91 3.03 8.31
CA ALA A 7 9.96 3.24 7.23
C ALA A 7 8.67 2.45 7.48
N GLU A 8 7.52 3.13 7.53
CA GLU A 8 6.24 2.44 7.75
C GLU A 8 6.05 1.42 6.61
N PRO A 9 5.67 0.16 6.90
CA PRO A 9 5.46 -0.84 5.87
C PRO A 9 4.45 -0.35 4.83
N PHE A 10 4.76 -0.60 3.55
CA PHE A 10 3.94 -0.16 2.40
C PHE A 10 2.46 -0.47 2.59
N ALA A 11 2.13 -1.68 3.00
CA ALA A 11 0.76 -2.09 3.20
C ALA A 11 0.03 -1.27 4.27
N ARG A 12 0.74 -0.83 5.32
CA ARG A 12 0.18 0.03 6.35
C ARG A 12 0.02 1.47 5.88
N TRP A 13 1.01 1.98 5.17
CA TRP A 13 0.89 3.28 4.53
C TRP A 13 -0.27 3.31 3.52
N LEU A 14 -0.46 2.23 2.76
CA LEU A 14 -1.52 2.11 1.75
C LEU A 14 -2.92 2.22 2.36
N ILE A 15 -3.20 1.56 3.49
CA ILE A 15 -4.52 1.66 4.14
C ILE A 15 -4.82 3.06 4.69
N GLU A 16 -3.79 3.86 4.99
CA GLU A 16 -3.92 5.26 5.39
C GLU A 16 -4.30 6.15 4.18
N GLN A 17 -3.93 5.75 2.96
CA GLN A 17 -4.22 6.48 1.71
C GLN A 17 -5.70 6.45 1.28
N LYS A 18 -6.59 5.85 2.06
CA LYS A 18 -8.06 5.82 1.81
C LYS A 18 -8.70 7.22 1.69
N ALA A 19 -8.03 8.25 2.20
CA ALA A 19 -8.47 9.64 2.15
C ALA A 19 -8.00 10.40 0.88
N ARG A 20 -7.19 9.76 0.02
CA ARG A 20 -6.80 10.36 -1.26
C ARG A 20 -8.01 10.51 -2.18
N ARG A 21 -7.89 11.37 -3.19
CA ARG A 21 -8.93 11.58 -4.21
C ARG A 21 -8.59 10.89 -5.54
N ASP A 22 -7.48 10.19 -5.57
CA ASP A 22 -6.96 9.47 -6.74
C ASP A 22 -7.34 7.99 -6.69
N TRP A 23 -7.06 7.27 -7.78
CA TRP A 23 -7.29 5.84 -7.92
C TRP A 23 -6.68 4.96 -6.81
N ILE A 24 -5.52 5.34 -6.24
CA ILE A 24 -4.91 4.68 -5.07
C ILE A 24 -5.89 4.61 -3.88
N ALA A 25 -6.80 5.58 -3.73
CA ALA A 25 -7.78 5.58 -2.64
C ALA A 25 -8.75 4.39 -2.73
N GLU A 26 -9.10 3.97 -3.94
CA GLU A 26 -9.98 2.82 -4.16
C GLU A 26 -9.26 1.52 -3.81
N LEU A 27 -7.99 1.38 -4.22
CA LEU A 27 -7.12 0.29 -3.79
C LEU A 27 -6.96 0.26 -2.26
N ALA A 28 -6.73 1.41 -1.63
CA ALA A 28 -6.59 1.53 -0.17
C ALA A 28 -7.85 1.10 0.58
N LYS A 29 -9.04 1.47 0.07
CA LYS A 29 -10.33 1.03 0.64
C LYS A 29 -10.52 -0.48 0.48
N ALA A 30 -10.19 -1.03 -0.69
CA ALA A 30 -10.25 -2.47 -0.93
C ALA A 30 -9.31 -3.24 0.01
N ALA A 31 -8.07 -2.76 0.15
CA ALA A 31 -7.08 -3.30 1.09
C ALA A 31 -7.56 -3.22 2.54
N ALA A 32 -8.17 -2.11 2.96
CA ALA A 32 -8.70 -1.96 4.32
C ALA A 32 -9.91 -2.86 4.59
N ALA A 33 -10.71 -3.18 3.56
CA ALA A 33 -11.84 -4.11 3.65
C ALA A 33 -11.40 -5.59 3.65
N ASP A 34 -10.23 -5.90 3.08
CA ASP A 34 -9.70 -7.26 3.05
C ASP A 34 -9.13 -7.68 4.42
N ARG A 35 -9.78 -8.64 5.07
CA ARG A 35 -9.37 -9.16 6.39
C ARG A 35 -8.06 -9.95 6.35
N GLY A 36 -7.69 -10.49 5.19
CA GLY A 36 -6.43 -11.22 4.99
C GLY A 36 -5.31 -10.32 4.50
N PHE A 37 -5.52 -9.01 4.48
CA PHE A 37 -4.57 -8.05 3.93
C PHE A 37 -3.32 -8.02 4.82
N PRO A 38 -2.12 -8.17 4.24
CA PRO A 38 -0.88 -8.21 5.00
C PRO A 38 -0.51 -6.80 5.46
N LYS A 39 -1.12 -6.31 6.55
CA LYS A 39 -0.97 -4.92 7.03
C LYS A 39 0.47 -4.49 7.31
N ASN A 40 1.37 -5.43 7.61
CA ASN A 40 2.79 -5.15 7.81
C ASN A 40 3.65 -5.74 6.68
N GLY A 41 3.02 -6.06 5.54
CA GLY A 41 3.65 -6.66 4.38
C GLY A 41 4.29 -5.64 3.46
N SER A 42 5.16 -6.17 2.61
CA SER A 42 5.84 -5.42 1.55
C SER A 42 4.91 -5.24 0.33
N PRO A 43 5.26 -4.40 -0.65
CA PRO A 43 4.50 -4.29 -1.90
C PRO A 43 4.30 -5.64 -2.59
N ASP A 44 5.29 -6.52 -2.54
CA ASP A 44 5.22 -7.88 -3.09
C ASP A 44 4.13 -8.74 -2.39
N ASP A 45 3.96 -8.63 -1.07
CA ASP A 45 2.90 -9.32 -0.33
C ASP A 45 1.51 -8.82 -0.74
N VAL A 46 1.36 -7.51 -0.94
CA VAL A 46 0.13 -6.89 -1.45
C VAL A 46 -0.17 -7.38 -2.86
N ARG A 47 0.85 -7.42 -3.72
CA ARG A 47 0.76 -7.89 -5.12
C ARG A 47 0.33 -9.36 -5.18
N LYS A 48 0.94 -10.22 -4.35
CA LYS A 48 0.54 -11.63 -4.21
C LYS A 48 -0.89 -11.78 -3.71
N ARG A 49 -1.30 -10.95 -2.73
CA ARG A 49 -2.68 -10.96 -2.23
C ARG A 49 -3.67 -10.59 -3.32
N LEU A 50 -3.40 -9.53 -4.09
CA LEU A 50 -4.24 -9.10 -5.21
C LEU A 50 -4.32 -10.16 -6.31
N GLN A 51 -3.19 -10.79 -6.65
CA GLN A 51 -3.17 -11.91 -7.59
C GLN A 51 -4.03 -13.08 -7.09
N ALA A 52 -3.96 -13.42 -5.80
CA ALA A 52 -4.77 -14.49 -5.21
C ALA A 52 -6.28 -14.16 -5.18
N LEU A 53 -6.64 -12.88 -5.16
CA LEU A 53 -8.02 -12.40 -5.27
C LEU A 53 -8.52 -12.31 -6.71
N GLY A 54 -7.65 -12.57 -7.70
CA GLY A 54 -7.97 -12.45 -9.11
C GLY A 54 -8.11 -11.00 -9.58
N ALA A 55 -7.35 -10.08 -8.98
CA ALA A 55 -7.37 -8.68 -9.38
C ALA A 55 -6.88 -8.49 -10.82
N ASP A 56 -7.50 -7.55 -11.54
CA ASP A 56 -7.18 -7.21 -12.92
C ASP A 56 -5.89 -6.37 -13.05
N GLY A 57 -5.40 -6.21 -14.29
CA GLY A 57 -4.20 -5.42 -14.61
C GLY A 57 -4.16 -4.03 -13.98
N ASP A 58 -5.31 -3.36 -13.96
CA ASP A 58 -5.48 -2.02 -13.40
C ASP A 58 -5.16 -1.96 -11.89
N ALA A 59 -5.45 -3.03 -11.14
CA ALA A 59 -5.12 -3.12 -9.73
C ALA A 59 -3.60 -3.21 -9.50
N PHE A 60 -2.86 -3.84 -10.42
CA PHE A 60 -1.41 -3.90 -10.35
C PHE A 60 -0.78 -2.55 -10.68
N GLU A 61 -1.33 -1.80 -11.63
CA GLU A 61 -0.89 -0.43 -11.93
C GLU A 61 -1.11 0.51 -10.75
N GLN A 62 -2.23 0.39 -10.04
CA GLN A 62 -2.50 1.14 -8.82
C GLN A 62 -1.49 0.83 -7.70
N VAL A 63 -1.01 -0.42 -7.60
CA VAL A 63 0.04 -0.79 -6.64
C VAL A 63 1.39 -0.16 -7.01
N ASP A 64 1.74 -0.15 -8.29
CA ASP A 64 2.98 0.45 -8.78
C ASP A 64 3.01 1.96 -8.52
N ASP A 65 1.91 2.66 -8.83
CA ASP A 65 1.75 4.10 -8.55
C ASP A 65 1.78 4.40 -7.04
N ALA A 66 1.12 3.55 -6.24
CA ALA A 66 1.16 3.63 -4.79
C ALA A 66 2.58 3.40 -4.24
N GLU A 67 3.35 2.47 -4.82
CA GLU A 67 4.73 2.17 -4.41
C GLU A 67 5.63 3.39 -4.65
N LEU A 68 5.54 4.01 -5.83
CA LEU A 68 6.26 5.24 -6.15
C LEU A 68 5.91 6.37 -5.16
N ALA A 69 4.62 6.56 -4.86
CA ALA A 69 4.18 7.56 -3.90
C ALA A 69 4.63 7.25 -2.46
N TRP A 70 4.72 5.98 -2.08
CA TRP A 70 5.26 5.57 -0.79
C TRP A 70 6.76 5.83 -0.71
N MET A 71 7.53 5.46 -1.74
CA MET A 71 8.97 5.73 -1.82
C MET A 71 9.25 7.23 -1.74
N ALA A 72 8.52 8.04 -2.50
CA ALA A 72 8.62 9.50 -2.43
C ALA A 72 8.27 10.03 -1.02
N ALA A 73 7.24 9.48 -0.37
CA ALA A 73 6.89 9.84 1.00
C ALA A 73 7.95 9.40 2.02
N GLN A 74 8.72 8.33 1.77
CA GLN A 74 9.87 7.94 2.61
C GLN A 74 11.05 8.90 2.45
N GLU A 75 11.27 9.46 1.24
CA GLU A 75 12.35 10.41 0.98
C GLU A 75 12.13 11.77 1.68
N GLU A 76 10.88 12.22 1.86
CA GLU A 76 10.60 13.48 2.56
C GLU A 76 10.82 13.42 4.09
N VAL A 77 10.95 12.22 4.66
CA VAL A 77 11.18 12.01 6.10
C VAL A 77 12.63 11.65 6.44
N ALA A 78 13.51 11.55 5.43
CA ALA A 78 14.94 11.25 5.56
C ALA A 78 15.79 12.52 5.69
#